data_AF-A0A2E3Z5F7-F1
#
_entry.id   AF-A0A2E3Z5F7-F1
#
_cell.length_a   1.000
_cell.length_b   1.000
_cell.length_c   1.000
_cell.angle_alpha   90.00
_cell.angle_beta   90.00
_cell.angle_gamma   90.00
#
_symmetry.space_group_name_H-M   'P 1'
#
loop_
_entity.id
_entity.type
_entity.pdbx_description
1 polymer ?
#
loop_
_entity_poly.entity_id
_entity_poly.type
_entity_poly.pdbx_seq_one_letter_code
_entity_poly.pdbx_strand_id
1 'polypeptide(L)'
;MNENLAWFLTLAGYGQFSVLIASALVPYQLNWGKQLQPLTRLHRQMYWVYGGYVVLAILAFAFISVLHAEELASGSGLARAFCLYVAVFWGIRLSLQAFFDVREYLTTWWLALGYHGLSVLFVFFTAVFGWAALGA
;
A
#
# COMPACT_ATOMS: atom_id res chain seq x y z
N MET A 1 24.08 12.64 3.05
CA MET A 1 23.33 11.49 2.49
C MET A 1 22.95 10.60 3.66
N ASN A 2 21.67 10.51 4.01
CA ASN A 2 21.24 9.68 5.13
C ASN A 2 21.16 8.23 4.64
N GLU A 3 22.28 7.49 4.68
CA GLU A 3 22.35 6.08 4.24
C GLU A 3 21.27 5.21 4.91
N ASN A 4 20.99 5.48 6.19
CA ASN A 4 19.90 4.83 6.93
C ASN A 4 18.52 5.06 6.29
N LEU A 5 18.25 6.29 5.82
CA LEU A 5 16.96 6.63 5.22
C LEU A 5 16.76 5.93 3.87
N ALA A 6 17.81 5.93 3.03
CA ALA A 6 17.78 5.22 1.75
C ALA A 6 17.50 3.72 1.97
N TRP A 7 18.16 3.09 2.96
CA TRP A 7 17.91 1.70 3.30
C TRP A 7 16.45 1.42 3.72
N PHE A 8 15.87 2.29 4.57
CA PHE A 8 14.46 2.16 4.96
C PHE A 8 13.50 2.35 3.78
N LEU A 9 13.80 3.26 2.85
CA LEU A 9 13.02 3.48 1.63
C LEU A 9 13.08 2.26 0.70
N THR A 10 14.26 1.64 0.54
CA THR A 10 14.40 0.38 -0.19
C THR A 10 13.60 -0.74 0.46
N LEU A 11 13.68 -0.88 1.79
CA LEU A 11 12.92 -1.87 2.54
C LEU A 11 11.40 -1.64 2.40
N ALA A 12 10.96 -0.38 2.44
CA ALA A 12 9.57 -0.01 2.18
C ALA A 12 9.14 -0.39 0.76
N GLY A 13 9.98 -0.16 -0.24
CA GLY A 13 9.76 -0.60 -1.62
C GLY A 13 9.53 -2.10 -1.73
N TYR A 14 10.36 -2.93 -1.08
CA TYR A 14 10.15 -4.38 -1.02
C TYR A 14 8.88 -4.77 -0.26
N GLY A 15 8.59 -4.09 0.86
CA GLY A 15 7.35 -4.28 1.60
C GLY A 15 6.11 -4.06 0.73
N GLN A 16 6.11 -3.05 -0.14
CA GLN A 16 4.99 -2.76 -1.02
C GLN A 16 4.75 -3.87 -2.06
N PHE A 17 5.79 -4.58 -2.53
CA PHE A 17 5.60 -5.76 -3.37
C PHE A 17 4.82 -6.87 -2.63
N SER A 18 5.07 -7.06 -1.32
CA SER A 18 4.30 -8.02 -0.54
C SER A 18 2.82 -7.65 -0.43
N VAL A 19 2.50 -6.35 -0.39
CA VAL A 19 1.10 -5.87 -0.42
C VAL A 19 0.43 -6.19 -1.75
N LEU A 20 1.15 -6.16 -2.87
CA LEU A 20 0.59 -6.54 -4.16
C LEU A 20 0.21 -8.02 -4.21
N ILE A 21 1.03 -8.89 -3.61
CA ILE A 21 0.72 -10.31 -3.48
C ILE A 21 -0.56 -10.47 -2.66
N ALA A 22 -0.66 -9.82 -1.50
CA ALA A 22 -1.88 -9.84 -0.70
C ALA A 22 -3.09 -9.30 -1.49
N SER A 23 -2.93 -8.20 -2.21
CA SER A 23 -3.99 -7.56 -3.01
C SER A 23 -4.49 -8.47 -4.13
N ALA A 24 -3.62 -9.27 -4.75
CA ALA A 24 -4.00 -10.25 -5.77
C ALA A 24 -4.77 -11.45 -5.20
N LEU A 25 -4.54 -11.80 -3.93
CA LEU A 25 -5.24 -12.89 -3.25
C LEU A 25 -6.65 -12.51 -2.79
N VAL A 26 -6.90 -11.22 -2.49
CA VAL A 26 -8.20 -10.74 -1.97
C VAL A 26 -9.39 -11.09 -2.89
N PRO A 27 -9.36 -10.83 -4.22
CA PRO A 27 -10.49 -11.16 -5.09
C PRO A 27 -10.86 -12.65 -5.09
N TYR A 28 -9.86 -13.51 -4.94
CA TYR A 28 -10.04 -14.96 -4.86
C TYR A 28 -10.63 -15.36 -3.50
N GLN A 29 -10.04 -14.91 -2.40
CA GLN A 29 -10.46 -15.26 -1.04
C GLN A 29 -11.89 -14.78 -0.73
N LEU A 30 -12.24 -13.59 -1.22
CA LEU A 30 -13.57 -13.01 -1.05
C LEU A 30 -14.58 -13.47 -2.10
N ASN A 31 -14.20 -14.36 -3.03
CA ASN A 31 -15.06 -14.84 -4.10
C ASN A 31 -15.79 -13.70 -4.84
N TRP A 32 -15.06 -12.66 -5.26
CA TRP A 32 -15.63 -11.48 -5.92
C TRP A 32 -16.51 -11.84 -7.12
N GLY A 33 -16.17 -12.91 -7.82
CA GLY A 33 -16.98 -13.44 -8.92
C GLY A 33 -18.41 -13.82 -8.53
N LYS A 34 -18.68 -14.20 -7.27
CA LYS A 34 -20.02 -14.47 -6.73
C LYS A 34 -20.57 -13.27 -5.96
N GLN A 35 -19.77 -12.67 -5.08
CA GLN A 35 -20.20 -11.58 -4.19
C GLN A 35 -20.60 -10.30 -4.96
N LEU A 36 -19.98 -10.05 -6.11
CA LEU A 36 -20.28 -8.87 -6.92
C LEU A 36 -21.39 -9.12 -7.96
N GLN A 37 -21.92 -10.34 -8.08
CA GLN A 37 -22.99 -10.66 -9.05
C GLN A 37 -24.27 -9.80 -8.89
N PRO A 38 -24.72 -9.47 -7.67
CA PRO A 38 -25.91 -8.63 -7.50
C PRO A 38 -25.71 -7.19 -8.01
N LEU A 39 -24.46 -6.75 -8.21
CA LEU A 39 -24.16 -5.41 -8.68
C LEU A 39 -24.36 -5.29 -10.19
N THR A 40 -24.74 -4.10 -10.65
CA THR A 40 -24.81 -3.83 -12.09
C THR A 40 -23.43 -3.97 -12.74
N ARG A 41 -23.42 -4.23 -14.05
CA ARG A 41 -22.17 -4.39 -14.83
C ARG A 41 -21.23 -3.21 -14.66
N LEU A 42 -21.76 -1.98 -14.64
CA LEU A 42 -20.97 -0.76 -14.48
C LEU A 42 -20.24 -0.73 -13.13
N HIS A 43 -20.94 -0.99 -12.03
CA HIS A 43 -20.33 -1.00 -10.69
C HIS A 43 -19.22 -2.06 -10.59
N ARG A 44 -19.45 -3.26 -11.13
CA ARG A 44 -18.41 -4.30 -11.21
C ARG A 44 -17.17 -3.85 -11.98
N GLN A 45 -17.34 -3.19 -13.12
CA GLN A 45 -16.23 -2.67 -13.91
C GLN A 45 -15.46 -1.58 -13.15
N MET A 46 -16.17 -0.70 -12.43
CA MET A 46 -15.54 0.34 -11.60
C MET A 46 -14.64 -0.27 -10.52
N TYR A 47 -15.07 -1.35 -9.85
CA TYR A 47 -14.22 -2.05 -8.88
C TYR A 47 -12.89 -2.52 -9.48
N TRP A 48 -12.93 -3.08 -10.70
CA TRP A 48 -11.72 -3.51 -11.40
C TRP A 48 -10.84 -2.36 -11.85
N VAL A 49 -11.43 -1.27 -12.36
CA VAL A 49 -10.70 -0.09 -12.81
C VAL A 49 -9.99 0.58 -11.62
N TYR A 50 -10.71 0.80 -10.51
CA TYR A 50 -10.13 1.42 -9.32
C TYR A 50 -9.10 0.52 -8.64
N GLY A 51 -9.37 -0.78 -8.55
CA GLY A 51 -8.37 -1.75 -8.08
C GLY A 51 -7.11 -1.74 -8.95
N GLY A 52 -7.27 -1.68 -10.27
CA GLY A 52 -6.15 -1.59 -11.22
C GLY A 52 -5.30 -0.33 -11.01
N TYR A 53 -5.93 0.83 -10.82
CA TYR A 53 -5.20 2.08 -10.53
C TYR A 53 -4.44 2.00 -9.21
N VAL A 54 -5.03 1.41 -8.17
CA VAL A 54 -4.36 1.21 -6.88
C VAL A 54 -3.15 0.28 -7.02
N VAL A 55 -3.31 -0.86 -7.71
CA VAL A 55 -2.21 -1.81 -7.97
C VAL A 55 -1.08 -1.13 -8.75
N LEU A 56 -1.42 -0.37 -9.80
CA LEU A 56 -0.44 0.36 -10.59
C LEU A 56 0.31 1.40 -9.77
N ALA A 57 -0.40 2.14 -8.91
CA ALA A 57 0.22 3.11 -8.00
C ALA A 57 1.20 2.44 -7.04
N ILE A 58 0.81 1.32 -6.41
CA ILE A 58 1.68 0.57 -5.48
C ILE A 58 2.90 0.01 -6.22
N LEU A 59 2.74 -0.50 -7.44
CA LEU A 59 3.85 -0.94 -8.29
C LEU A 59 4.82 0.21 -8.56
N ALA A 60 4.31 1.38 -8.97
CA ALA A 60 5.14 2.55 -9.21
C ALA A 60 5.90 2.96 -7.95
N PHE A 61 5.23 3.00 -6.79
CA PHE A 61 5.87 3.31 -5.52
C PHE A 61 6.97 2.30 -5.18
N ALA A 62 6.73 1.01 -5.41
CA ALA A 62 7.68 -0.04 -5.09
C ALA A 62 8.94 0.06 -5.97
N PHE A 63 8.77 0.19 -7.29
CA PHE A 63 9.88 0.34 -8.22
C PHE A 63 10.68 1.61 -7.96
N ILE A 64 10.02 2.76 -7.83
CA ILE A 64 10.71 4.04 -7.60
C ILE A 64 11.49 3.99 -6.28
N SER A 65 10.92 3.40 -5.22
CA SER A 65 11.59 3.32 -3.92
C SER A 65 12.76 2.35 -3.88
N VAL A 66 12.74 1.27 -4.66
CA VAL A 66 13.87 0.33 -4.75
C VAL A 66 14.97 0.87 -5.66
N LEU A 67 14.61 1.43 -6.82
CA LEU A 67 15.57 1.86 -7.84
C LEU A 67 16.20 3.22 -7.56
N HIS A 68 15.47 4.12 -6.90
CA HIS A 68 15.88 5.52 -6.69
C HIS A 68 15.89 5.91 -5.19
N ALA A 69 16.16 4.96 -4.30
CA ALA A 69 16.17 5.18 -2.85
C ALA A 69 17.09 6.32 -2.41
N GLU A 70 18.29 6.41 -2.99
CA GLU A 70 19.26 7.46 -2.68
C GLU A 70 18.78 8.84 -3.12
N GLU A 71 18.17 8.92 -4.31
CA GLU A 71 17.56 10.16 -4.81
C GLU A 71 16.37 10.58 -3.94
N LEU A 72 15.56 9.64 -3.48
CA LEU A 72 14.46 9.91 -2.56
C LEU A 72 14.96 10.37 -1.19
N ALA A 73 16.12 9.88 -0.74
CA ALA A 73 16.78 10.30 0.49
C ALA A 73 17.56 11.62 0.35
N SER A 74 17.63 12.21 -0.85
CA SER A 74 18.39 13.44 -1.11
C SER A 74 17.79 14.71 -0.50
N GLY A 75 16.51 14.69 -0.13
CA GLY A 75 15.79 15.87 0.35
C GLY A 75 15.42 16.89 -0.72
N SER A 76 15.62 16.56 -2.01
CA SER A 76 15.18 17.43 -3.11
C SER A 76 13.67 17.69 -3.06
N GLY A 77 13.21 18.81 -3.63
CA GLY A 77 11.79 19.16 -3.64
C GLY A 77 10.91 18.07 -4.26
N LEU A 78 11.37 17.44 -5.35
CA LEU A 78 10.68 16.33 -5.99
C LEU A 78 10.65 15.08 -5.10
N ALA A 79 11.79 14.72 -4.49
CA ALA A 79 11.87 13.59 -3.57
C ALA A 79 10.90 13.76 -2.39
N ARG A 80 10.86 14.94 -1.79
CA ARG A 80 9.95 15.26 -0.68
C ARG A 80 8.49 15.22 -1.10
N ALA A 81 8.15 15.76 -2.27
CA ALA A 81 6.79 15.73 -2.79
C ALA A 81 6.33 14.29 -3.07
N PHE A 82 7.18 13.46 -3.67
CA PHE A 82 6.89 12.05 -3.89
C PHE A 82 6.71 11.30 -2.57
N CYS A 83 7.65 11.45 -1.63
CA CYS A 83 7.57 10.82 -0.31
C CYS A 83 6.30 11.27 0.44
N LEU A 84 5.95 12.55 0.38
CA LEU A 84 4.72 13.05 0.99
C LEU A 84 3.49 12.40 0.36
N TYR A 85 3.45 12.29 -0.98
CA TYR A 85 2.35 11.64 -1.67
C TYR A 85 2.18 10.18 -1.23
N VAL A 86 3.26 9.42 -1.18
CA VAL A 86 3.24 8.02 -0.73
C VAL A 86 2.82 7.92 0.75
N ALA A 87 3.32 8.80 1.61
CA ALA A 87 2.96 8.84 3.03
C ALA A 87 1.46 9.09 3.23
N VAL A 88 0.90 10.06 2.50
CA VAL A 88 -0.53 10.38 2.53
C VAL A 88 -1.36 9.24 1.99
N PHE A 89 -0.95 8.63 0.87
CA PHE A 89 -1.64 7.48 0.27
C PHE A 89 -1.80 6.33 1.29
N TRP A 90 -0.70 5.91 1.92
CA TRP A 90 -0.74 4.85 2.93
C TRP A 90 -1.42 5.29 4.22
N GLY A 91 -1.28 6.57 4.62
CA GLY A 91 -1.93 7.11 5.82
C GLY A 91 -3.45 7.10 5.70
N ILE A 92 -3.98 7.49 4.54
CA ILE A 92 -5.40 7.36 4.22
C ILE A 92 -5.79 5.89 4.22
N ARG A 93 -5.02 5.01 3.58
CA ARG A 93 -5.33 3.58 3.51
C ARG A 93 -5.37 2.91 4.88
N LEU A 94 -4.46 3.30 5.79
CA LEU A 94 -4.42 2.86 7.19
C LEU A 94 -5.62 3.41 7.97
N SER A 95 -5.96 4.68 7.80
CA SER A 95 -7.09 5.32 8.47
C SER A 95 -8.42 4.67 8.07
N LEU A 96 -8.59 4.38 6.78
CA LEU A 96 -9.77 3.69 6.26
C LEU A 96 -9.90 2.26 6.79
N GLN A 97 -8.80 1.61 7.16
CA GLN A 97 -8.83 0.26 7.73
C GLN A 97 -9.67 0.19 9.02
N ALA A 98 -9.73 1.26 9.80
CA ALA A 98 -10.55 1.33 11.02
C ALA A 98 -12.08 1.35 10.74
N PHE A 99 -12.49 1.72 9.52
CA PHE A 99 -13.90 1.79 9.14
C PHE A 99 -14.40 0.50 8.47
N PHE A 100 -13.51 -0.41 8.07
CA PHE A 100 -13.91 -1.67 7.46
C PHE A 100 -14.28 -2.70 8.53
N ASP A 101 -15.52 -3.22 8.47
CA ASP A 101 -15.89 -4.39 9.24
C ASP A 101 -15.41 -5.66 8.52
N VAL A 102 -14.24 -6.14 8.93
CA VAL A 102 -13.60 -7.34 8.38
C VAL A 102 -13.83 -8.58 9.23
N ARG A 103 -14.56 -8.48 10.36
CA ARG A 103 -14.64 -9.55 11.38
C ARG A 103 -15.18 -10.85 10.80
N GLU A 104 -16.14 -10.77 9.89
CA GLU A 104 -16.75 -11.92 9.23
C GLU A 104 -15.78 -12.67 8.27
N TYR A 105 -14.71 -12.00 7.83
CA TYR A 105 -13.74 -12.56 6.88
C TYR A 105 -12.46 -13.06 7.55
N LEU A 106 -12.23 -12.74 8.83
CA LEU A 106 -11.07 -13.18 9.61
C LEU A 106 -11.34 -14.53 10.30
N THR A 107 -11.80 -15.51 9.54
CA THR A 107 -12.23 -16.82 10.07
C THR A 107 -11.07 -17.73 10.43
N THR A 108 -9.86 -17.45 9.94
CA THR A 108 -8.66 -18.25 10.24
C THR A 108 -7.45 -17.43 10.66
N TRP A 109 -6.58 -18.05 11.45
CA TRP A 109 -5.44 -17.40 12.09
C TRP A 109 -4.47 -16.76 11.09
N TRP A 110 -4.28 -17.35 9.89
CA TRP A 110 -3.42 -16.76 8.87
C TRP A 110 -4.03 -15.52 8.21
N LEU A 111 -5.36 -15.42 8.12
CA LEU A 111 -6.06 -14.23 7.61
C LEU A 111 -5.94 -13.08 8.62
N ALA A 112 -6.09 -13.38 9.91
CA ALA A 112 -5.84 -12.43 10.99
C ALA A 112 -4.38 -11.95 10.99
N LEU A 113 -3.43 -12.88 10.86
CA LEU A 113 -2.00 -12.55 10.75
C LEU A 113 -1.71 -11.67 9.54
N GLY A 114 -2.27 -11.99 8.37
CA GLY A 114 -2.13 -11.18 7.16
C GLY A 114 -2.72 -9.78 7.32
N TYR A 115 -3.89 -9.66 7.96
CA TYR A 115 -4.53 -8.37 8.24
C TYR A 115 -3.68 -7.47 9.15
N HIS A 116 -3.19 -8.01 10.27
CA HIS A 116 -2.33 -7.25 11.18
C HIS A 116 -0.95 -6.96 10.56
N GLY A 117 -0.39 -7.91 9.79
CA GLY A 117 0.86 -7.71 9.05
C GLY A 117 0.74 -6.57 8.04
N LEU A 118 -0.36 -6.50 7.29
CA LEU A 118 -0.65 -5.38 6.39
C LEU A 118 -0.78 -4.05 7.14
N SER A 119 -1.43 -4.01 8.31
CA SER A 119 -1.48 -2.79 9.12
C SER A 119 -0.10 -2.32 9.54
N VAL A 120 0.76 -3.23 10.01
CA VAL A 120 2.14 -2.91 10.39
C VAL A 120 2.90 -2.34 9.20
N LEU A 121 2.75 -2.95 8.01
CA LEU A 121 3.35 -2.44 6.78
C LEU A 121 2.85 -1.04 6.44
N PHE A 122 1.55 -0.77 6.53
CA PHE A 122 0.99 0.55 6.22
C PHE A 122 1.49 1.62 7.19
N VAL A 123 1.54 1.32 8.49
CA VAL A 123 2.15 2.20 9.50
C VAL A 123 3.61 2.47 9.16
N PHE A 124 4.37 1.42 8.84
CA PHE A 124 5.77 1.53 8.46
C PHE A 124 5.97 2.42 7.23
N PHE A 125 5.20 2.22 6.16
CA PHE A 125 5.28 3.05 4.95
C PHE A 125 4.94 4.52 5.27
N THR A 126 3.82 4.78 5.94
CA THR A 126 3.43 6.15 6.32
C THR A 126 4.53 6.83 7.14
N ALA A 127 5.14 6.14 8.10
CA ALA A 127 6.18 6.69 8.95
C ALA A 127 7.48 6.96 8.16
N VAL A 128 7.97 6.00 7.37
CA VAL A 128 9.23 6.14 6.62
C VAL A 128 9.14 7.22 5.56
N PHE A 129 8.08 7.21 4.75
CA PHE A 129 7.89 8.23 3.71
C PHE A 129 7.55 9.60 4.32
N GLY A 130 6.83 9.64 5.45
CA GLY A 130 6.59 10.88 6.19
C GLY A 130 7.88 11.47 6.74
N TRP A 131 8.77 10.64 7.28
CA TRP A 131 10.09 11.06 7.71
C TRP A 131 10.94 11.58 6.54
N ALA A 132 10.95 10.88 5.40
CA ALA A 132 11.64 11.34 4.21
C ALA A 132 11.10 12.67 3.66
N ALA A 133 9.80 12.91 3.77
CA ALA A 133 9.17 14.15 3.30
C ALA A 133 9.46 15.37 4.18
N LEU A 134 9.55 15.16 5.51
CA LEU A 134 9.65 16.24 6.50
C LEU A 134 11.08 16.45 7.02
N GLY A 135 11.86 15.38 7.14
CA GLY A 135 13.16 15.35 7.83
C GLY A 135 14.39 15.28 6.92
N ALA A 136 14.21 15.30 5.59
CA ALA A 136 15.28 15.41 4.61
C ALA A 136 15.47 16.87 4.13
#